data_AF-A0A9D8K9U4-F1
#
_entry.id   AF-A0A9D8K9U4-F1
#
_cell.length_a   1.000
_cell.length_b   1.000
_cell.length_c   1.000
_cell.angle_alpha   90.00
_cell.angle_beta   90.00
_cell.angle_gamma   90.00
#
_symmetry.space_group_name_H-M   'P 1'
#
loop_
_entity.id
_entity.type
_entity.pdbx_description
1 polymer ?
#
loop_
_entity_poly.entity_id
_entity_poly.type
_entity_poly.pdbx_seq_one_letter_code
_entity_poly.pdbx_strand_id
1 'polypeptide(L)'
;MLHSLSHLLITTASLECGYGASAIKERIYSFPGEDQGYGILLYTSGSGSEGTLGGLVSLADRIEQLVADALEQGRLCSNDPFCSMHDPENGLEKRYSHGAACHGCLLIAETSCEQRNQFLDRAFVVPTLDVSEAAFFPAQLP
;
A
#
# COMPACT_ATOMS: atom_id res chain seq x y z
N MET A 1 9.19 -0.07 -1.21
CA MET A 1 8.58 -0.87 -0.13
C MET A 1 7.56 -0.06 0.69
N LEU A 2 7.97 0.88 1.57
CA LEU A 2 7.04 1.58 2.48
C LEU A 2 5.81 2.20 1.79
N HIS A 3 6.03 2.81 0.62
CA HIS A 3 4.97 3.42 -0.20
C HIS A 3 3.93 2.41 -0.71
N SER A 4 4.39 1.21 -1.10
CA SER A 4 3.47 0.15 -1.52
C SER A 4 2.74 -0.45 -0.33
N LEU A 5 3.41 -0.58 0.81
CA LEU A 5 2.78 -1.04 2.06
C LEU A 5 1.69 -0.06 2.52
N SER A 6 1.95 1.24 2.49
CA SER A 6 0.97 2.25 2.89
C SER A 6 -0.26 2.26 1.99
N HIS A 7 -0.12 2.02 0.68
CA HIS A 7 -1.27 1.87 -0.23
C HIS A 7 -2.10 0.61 0.06
N LEU A 8 -1.46 -0.51 0.39
CA LEU A 8 -2.16 -1.72 0.85
C LEU A 8 -2.91 -1.43 2.16
N LEU A 9 -2.25 -0.77 3.13
CA LEU A 9 -2.85 -0.40 4.40
C LEU A 9 -4.04 0.55 4.24
N ILE A 10 -3.94 1.56 3.36
CA ILE A 10 -5.06 2.48 3.07
C ILE A 10 -6.25 1.71 2.50
N THR A 11 -5.98 0.82 1.54
CA THR A 11 -7.02 0.03 0.89
C THR A 11 -7.73 -0.86 1.90
N THR A 12 -6.99 -1.65 2.67
CA THR A 12 -7.56 -2.52 3.70
C THR A 12 -8.27 -1.73 4.80
N ALA A 13 -7.65 -0.65 5.31
CA ALA A 13 -8.26 0.19 6.33
C ALA A 13 -9.61 0.77 5.87
N SER A 14 -9.72 1.18 4.60
CA SER A 14 -10.96 1.75 4.06
C SER A 14 -12.15 0.77 4.06
N LEU A 15 -11.89 -0.53 4.09
CA LEU A 15 -12.93 -1.56 4.16
C LEU A 15 -13.53 -1.69 5.57
N GLU A 16 -12.82 -1.24 6.61
CA GLU A 16 -13.19 -1.43 8.01
C GLU A 16 -13.50 -0.12 8.76
N CYS A 17 -12.80 0.97 8.45
CA CYS A 17 -12.83 2.19 9.27
C CYS A 17 -14.01 3.12 8.97
N GLY A 18 -14.83 2.81 7.95
CA GLY A 18 -15.96 3.64 7.52
C GLY A 18 -15.58 4.92 6.76
N TYR A 19 -14.29 5.13 6.49
CA TYR A 19 -13.81 6.15 5.54
C TYR A 19 -13.51 5.50 4.19
N GLY A 20 -13.92 6.14 3.10
CA GLY A 20 -13.46 5.73 1.77
C GLY A 20 -11.95 5.93 1.63
N ALA A 21 -11.29 5.13 0.78
CA ALA A 21 -9.84 5.20 0.56
C ALA A 21 -9.35 6.60 0.14
N SER A 22 -10.19 7.38 -0.57
CA SER A 22 -9.88 8.76 -0.97
C SER A 22 -9.86 9.77 0.18
N ALA A 23 -10.43 9.42 1.34
CA ALA A 23 -10.45 10.26 2.54
C ALA A 23 -9.26 9.98 3.48
N ILE A 24 -8.60 8.84 3.31
CA ILE A 24 -7.40 8.45 4.06
C ILE A 24 -6.18 8.87 3.23
N LYS A 25 -5.24 9.54 3.88
CA LYS A 25 -3.99 10.01 3.30
C LYS A 25 -2.80 9.35 3.97
N GLU A 26 -1.70 9.27 3.24
CA GLU A 26 -0.43 8.81 3.76
C GLU A 26 0.61 9.91 3.85
N ARG A 27 1.55 9.73 4.77
CA ARG A 27 2.85 10.41 4.79
C ARG A 27 3.92 9.43 5.21
N ILE A 28 5.00 9.38 4.46
CA ILE A 28 6.09 8.41 4.67
C ILE A 28 7.30 9.15 5.25
N TYR A 29 7.80 8.61 6.36
CA TYR A 29 9.02 9.07 7.03
C TYR A 29 10.11 8.06 6.77
N SER A 30 11.08 8.44 5.94
CA SER A 30 12.28 7.66 5.67
C SER A 30 13.49 8.58 5.72
N PHE A 31 14.39 8.32 6.67
CA PHE A 31 15.60 9.11 6.85
C PHE A 31 16.84 8.29 6.48
N PRO A 32 17.89 8.93 5.95
CA PRO A 32 19.16 8.26 5.72
C PRO A 32 19.90 8.05 7.05
N GLY A 33 20.37 6.82 7.30
CA GLY A 33 21.16 6.44 8.48
C GLY A 33 20.53 5.29 9.26
N GLU A 34 21.36 4.42 9.85
CA GLU A 34 20.91 3.20 10.56
C GLU A 34 20.22 3.50 11.90
N ASP A 35 20.45 4.68 12.48
CA ASP A 35 19.92 5.08 13.79
C ASP A 35 18.52 5.70 13.75
N GLN A 36 17.98 5.97 12.56
CA GLN A 36 16.66 6.59 12.41
C GLN A 36 15.66 5.58 11.85
N GLY A 37 14.58 5.35 12.59
CA GLY A 37 13.52 4.44 12.18
C GLY A 37 12.70 4.95 10.98
N TYR A 38 11.92 4.04 10.41
CA TYR A 38 10.95 4.34 9.34
C TYR A 38 9.54 4.44 9.90
N GLY A 39 8.69 5.25 9.26
CA GLY A 39 7.31 5.43 9.70
C GLY A 39 6.34 5.68 8.56
N ILE A 40 5.12 5.18 8.71
CA ILE A 40 3.97 5.47 7.86
C ILE A 40 2.93 6.14 8.75
N LEU A 41 2.49 7.34 8.38
CA LEU A 41 1.37 8.02 9.02
C LEU A 41 0.16 7.93 8.11
N LEU A 42 -0.91 7.30 8.60
CA LEU A 42 -2.22 7.33 7.98
C LEU A 42 -3.11 8.34 8.71
N TYR A 43 -3.72 9.25 7.97
CA TYR A 43 -4.52 10.32 8.55
C TYR A 43 -5.69 10.70 7.63
N THR A 44 -6.74 11.29 8.19
CA THR A 44 -7.84 11.84 7.41
C THR A 44 -7.68 13.36 7.30
N SER A 45 -8.04 13.95 6.15
CA SER A 45 -7.93 15.41 5.96
C SER A 45 -9.27 16.10 5.65
N GLY A 46 -10.38 15.52 6.10
CA GLY A 46 -11.73 16.04 5.87
C GLY A 46 -12.38 16.57 7.15
N SER A 47 -13.05 17.71 7.05
CA SER A 47 -13.99 18.24 8.05
C SER A 47 -15.43 17.71 7.85
N GLY A 48 -15.60 16.72 6.97
CA GLY A 48 -16.89 16.21 6.50
C GLY A 48 -17.41 15.03 7.32
N SER A 49 -18.73 14.87 7.32
CA SER A 49 -19.55 13.92 8.09
C SER A 49 -19.33 12.43 7.81
N GLU A 50 -18.27 12.06 7.10
CA GLU A 50 -17.89 10.65 6.91
C GLU A 50 -16.98 10.20 8.04
N GLY A 51 -17.18 8.97 8.52
CA GLY A 51 -16.49 8.42 9.68
C GLY A 51 -16.94 9.06 10.99
N THR A 52 -18.02 8.55 11.56
CA THR A 52 -18.42 8.91 12.92
C THR A 52 -17.43 8.29 13.90
N LEU A 53 -16.79 9.11 14.74
CA LEU A 53 -16.21 8.68 16.02
C LEU A 53 -15.08 7.64 15.93
N GLY A 54 -13.96 7.99 15.30
CA GLY A 54 -12.69 7.28 15.54
C GLY A 54 -12.51 5.96 14.80
N GLY A 55 -13.22 5.71 13.69
CA GLY A 55 -13.08 4.47 12.91
C GLY A 55 -11.67 4.17 12.41
N LEU A 56 -10.88 5.18 12.01
CA LEU A 56 -9.48 4.96 11.63
C LEU A 56 -8.59 4.71 12.86
N VAL A 57 -8.87 5.41 13.96
CA VAL A 57 -8.10 5.28 15.21
C VAL A 57 -8.37 3.94 15.89
N SER A 58 -9.59 3.40 15.81
CA SER A 58 -9.95 2.10 16.37
C SER A 58 -9.25 0.92 15.66
N LEU A 59 -8.73 1.13 14.44
CA LEU A 59 -7.87 0.14 13.79
C LEU A 59 -6.50 0.03 14.46
N ALA A 60 -6.04 1.04 15.19
CA ALA A 60 -4.76 0.99 15.90
C ALA A 60 -4.74 -0.11 16.98
N ASP A 61 -5.88 -0.36 17.63
CA ASP A 61 -6.01 -1.45 18.63
C ASP A 61 -5.88 -2.85 18.01
N ARG A 62 -6.02 -2.96 16.68
CA ARG A 62 -5.94 -4.22 15.92
C ARG A 62 -4.93 -4.11 14.76
N ILE A 63 -3.86 -3.34 14.97
CA ILE A 63 -2.88 -3.03 13.92
C ILE A 63 -2.23 -4.29 13.33
N GLU A 64 -2.00 -5.32 14.14
CA GLU A 64 -1.45 -6.61 13.68
C GLU A 64 -2.36 -7.27 12.65
N GLN A 65 -3.67 -7.29 12.92
CA GLN A 65 -4.66 -7.84 11.99
C GLN A 65 -4.77 -7.01 10.72
N LEU A 66 -4.78 -5.68 10.84
CA LEU A 66 -4.81 -4.78 9.69
C LEU A 66 -3.61 -5.01 8.76
N VAL A 67 -2.41 -5.15 9.34
CA VAL A 67 -1.20 -5.45 8.57
C VAL A 67 -1.29 -6.83 7.92
N ALA A 68 -1.74 -7.85 8.65
CA ALA A 68 -1.89 -9.20 8.10
C ALA A 68 -2.87 -9.22 6.91
N ASP A 69 -4.02 -8.57 7.05
CA ASP A 69 -5.03 -8.49 6.00
C ASP A 69 -4.54 -7.67 4.79
N ALA A 70 -3.79 -6.59 5.01
CA ALA A 70 -3.15 -5.82 3.94
C ALA A 70 -2.10 -6.62 3.16
N LEU A 71 -1.29 -7.41 3.85
CA LEU A 71 -0.33 -8.30 3.21
C LEU A 71 -1.04 -9.40 2.42
N GLU A 72 -2.10 -10.01 2.96
CA GLU A 72 -2.86 -11.04 2.27
C GLU A 72 -3.52 -10.50 1.00
N GLN A 73 -4.16 -9.33 1.08
CA GLN A 73 -4.70 -8.67 -0.12
C GLN A 73 -3.62 -8.32 -1.14
N GLY A 74 -2.41 -8.00 -0.68
CA GLY A 74 -1.28 -7.69 -1.57
C GLY A 74 -0.79 -8.87 -2.40
N ARG A 75 -1.05 -10.12 -2.02
CA ARG A 75 -0.47 -11.32 -2.68
C ARG A 75 -0.98 -11.57 -4.08
N LEU A 76 -2.26 -11.28 -4.32
CA LEU A 76 -2.94 -11.56 -5.58
C LEU A 76 -3.62 -10.32 -6.12
N CYS A 77 -3.47 -10.10 -7.41
CA CYS A 77 -4.14 -9.02 -8.13
C CYS A 77 -5.06 -9.66 -9.17
N SER A 78 -6.24 -9.09 -9.35
CA SER A 78 -7.17 -9.52 -10.41
C SER A 78 -6.59 -9.40 -11.83
N ASN A 79 -5.54 -8.57 -11.99
CA ASN A 79 -4.82 -8.39 -13.25
C ASN A 79 -3.58 -9.28 -13.39
N ASP A 80 -3.34 -10.19 -12.46
CA ASP A 80 -2.27 -11.17 -12.62
C ASP A 80 -2.56 -12.14 -13.78
N PRO A 81 -1.53 -12.61 -14.51
CA PRO A 81 -0.11 -12.38 -14.27
C PRO A 81 0.44 -11.08 -14.89
N PHE A 82 -0.35 -10.34 -15.67
CA PHE A 82 0.13 -9.13 -16.35
C PHE A 82 0.58 -8.03 -15.39
N CYS A 83 -0.07 -7.92 -14.22
CA CYS A 83 0.37 -7.02 -13.17
C CYS A 83 1.70 -7.46 -12.57
N SER A 84 1.82 -8.73 -12.13
CA SER A 84 3.06 -9.24 -11.53
C SER A 84 4.25 -9.25 -12.48
N MET A 85 4.05 -9.50 -13.78
CA MET A 85 5.12 -9.54 -14.79
C MET A 85 5.45 -8.16 -15.38
N HIS A 86 4.91 -7.07 -14.83
CA HIS A 86 5.15 -5.74 -15.36
C HIS A 86 6.60 -5.32 -15.10
N ASP A 87 7.33 -5.05 -16.19
CA ASP A 87 8.73 -4.65 -16.17
C ASP A 87 8.89 -3.16 -16.55
N PRO A 88 9.21 -2.26 -15.61
CA PRO A 88 9.43 -0.84 -15.91
C PRO A 88 10.66 -0.55 -16.79
N GLU A 89 11.61 -1.47 -16.93
CA GLU A 89 12.77 -1.32 -17.83
C GLU A 89 12.44 -1.68 -19.28
N ASN A 90 11.29 -2.32 -19.52
CA ASN A 90 10.86 -2.68 -20.86
C ASN A 90 10.48 -1.42 -21.66
N GLY A 91 11.23 -1.13 -22.73
CA GLY A 91 11.00 0.04 -23.60
C GLY A 91 9.66 0.05 -24.36
N LEU A 92 8.87 -1.02 -24.30
CA LEU A 92 7.51 -1.07 -24.85
C LEU A 92 6.43 -0.68 -23.82
N GLU A 93 6.75 -0.72 -22.52
CA GLU A 93 5.85 -0.32 -21.44
C GLU A 93 5.73 1.21 -21.36
N LYS A 94 4.65 1.69 -20.75
CA LYS A 94 4.41 3.14 -20.55
C LYS A 94 4.43 3.57 -19.09
N ARG A 95 4.51 2.62 -18.16
CA ARG A 95 4.50 2.86 -16.71
C ARG A 95 5.90 2.67 -16.12
N TYR A 96 6.85 3.50 -16.52
CA TYR A 96 8.28 3.38 -16.18
C TYR A 96 8.60 3.49 -14.68
N SER A 97 7.66 3.96 -13.85
CA SER A 97 7.82 4.10 -12.40
C SER A 97 7.07 3.03 -11.59
N HIS A 98 6.54 1.99 -12.23
CA HIS A 98 5.74 0.96 -11.59
C HIS A 98 6.35 -0.41 -11.84
N GLY A 99 6.49 -1.22 -10.80
CA GLY A 99 6.67 -2.67 -10.95
C GLY A 99 5.30 -3.34 -10.97
N ALA A 100 5.07 -4.30 -10.07
CA ALA A 100 3.76 -4.93 -9.90
C ALA A 100 2.75 -4.01 -9.20
N ALA A 101 2.23 -3.02 -9.93
CA ALA A 101 1.31 -2.01 -9.43
C ALA A 101 0.25 -1.60 -10.48
N CYS A 102 -1.03 -1.68 -10.09
CA CYS A 102 -2.15 -1.23 -10.91
C CYS A 102 -3.36 -0.83 -10.04
N HIS A 103 -4.46 -0.40 -10.65
CA HIS A 103 -5.72 -0.07 -9.95
C HIS A 103 -6.35 -1.23 -9.19
N GLY A 104 -5.98 -2.46 -9.52
CA GLY A 104 -6.45 -3.66 -8.82
C GLY A 104 -5.66 -4.01 -7.56
N CYS A 105 -4.56 -3.31 -7.24
CA CYS A 105 -3.74 -3.65 -6.06
C CYS A 105 -3.16 -2.44 -5.32
N LEU A 106 -2.51 -1.50 -6.01
CA LEU A 106 -1.70 -0.46 -5.37
C LEU A 106 -2.10 0.97 -5.72
N LEU A 107 -2.76 1.24 -6.85
CA LEU A 107 -3.11 2.63 -7.18
C LEU A 107 -4.31 3.08 -6.34
N ILE A 108 -4.13 4.14 -5.55
CA ILE A 108 -5.18 4.79 -4.77
C ILE A 108 -5.52 6.17 -5.37
N ALA A 109 -6.45 6.91 -4.74
CA ALA A 109 -6.73 8.27 -5.15
C ALA A 109 -5.47 9.15 -5.08
N GLU A 110 -5.14 9.88 -6.14
CA GLU A 110 -3.93 10.72 -6.19
C GLU A 110 -3.90 11.78 -5.08
N THR A 111 -5.06 12.24 -4.61
CA THR A 111 -5.18 13.18 -3.49
C THR A 111 -4.79 12.60 -2.13
N SER A 112 -4.72 11.27 -2.04
CA SER A 112 -4.35 10.52 -0.83
C SER A 112 -2.85 10.20 -0.75
N CYS A 113 -2.14 10.21 -1.88
CA CYS A 113 -0.74 9.83 -1.99
C CYS A 113 0.16 11.06 -2.19
N GLU A 114 1.10 11.31 -1.27
CA GLU A 114 2.05 12.43 -1.40
C GLU A 114 2.96 12.29 -2.64
N GLN A 115 3.19 11.07 -3.13
CA GLN A 115 4.05 10.76 -4.29
C GLN A 115 3.28 10.55 -5.61
N ARG A 116 1.97 10.88 -5.65
CA ARG A 116 1.12 10.77 -6.86
C ARG A 116 1.18 9.39 -7.53
N ASN A 117 1.11 8.33 -6.72
CA ASN A 117 1.17 6.94 -7.15
C ASN A 117 2.44 6.54 -7.94
N GLN A 118 3.58 7.24 -7.78
CA GLN A 118 4.83 6.85 -8.45
C GLN A 118 5.68 5.92 -7.60
N PHE A 119 6.52 5.09 -8.23
CA PHE A 119 7.46 4.18 -7.52
C PHE A 119 6.73 3.16 -6.63
N LEU A 120 5.76 2.48 -7.24
CA LEU A 120 4.94 1.46 -6.60
C LEU A 120 5.29 0.08 -7.14
N ASP A 121 5.47 -0.88 -6.24
CA ASP A 121 5.66 -2.28 -6.58
C ASP A 121 5.34 -3.16 -5.35
N ARG A 122 4.31 -4.00 -5.46
CA ARG A 122 3.91 -4.87 -4.34
C ARG A 122 4.89 -6.03 -4.14
N ALA A 123 5.72 -6.36 -5.13
CA ALA A 123 6.77 -7.37 -5.01
C ALA A 123 7.81 -7.02 -3.94
N PHE A 124 7.97 -5.73 -3.60
CA PHE A 124 8.81 -5.31 -2.47
C PHE A 124 8.15 -5.51 -1.09
N VAL A 125 6.84 -5.76 -1.05
CA VAL A 125 6.10 -5.93 0.20
C VAL A 125 5.82 -7.41 0.44
N VAL A 126 5.23 -8.09 -0.55
CA VAL A 126 4.84 -9.51 -0.48
C VAL A 126 5.28 -10.26 -1.73
N PRO A 127 5.48 -11.59 -1.64
CA PRO A 127 5.75 -12.41 -2.83
C PRO A 127 4.59 -12.31 -3.84
N THR A 128 4.92 -12.10 -5.11
CA THR A 128 3.97 -12.10 -6.23
C THR A 128 4.13 -13.37 -7.08
N LEU A 129 3.30 -13.53 -8.11
CA LEU A 129 3.42 -14.68 -9.02
C LEU A 129 4.73 -14.72 -9.81
N ASP A 130 5.34 -13.55 -10.08
CA ASP A 130 6.55 -13.45 -10.89
C ASP A 130 7.81 -13.24 -10.04
N VAL A 131 7.72 -12.38 -9.02
CA VAL A 131 8.83 -12.02 -8.15
C VAL A 131 8.52 -12.38 -6.70
N SER A 132 9.28 -13.33 -6.13
CA SER A 132 9.19 -13.76 -4.72
C SER A 132 10.30 -13.20 -3.84
N GLU A 133 11.53 -13.12 -4.37
CA GLU A 133 12.75 -12.86 -3.58
C GLU A 133 12.93 -11.40 -3.15
N ALA A 134 12.15 -10.48 -3.72
CA ALA A 134 12.23 -9.04 -3.41
C ALA A 134 11.36 -8.64 -2.20
N ALA A 135 10.51 -9.54 -1.72
CA ALA A 135 9.52 -9.23 -0.69
C ALA A 135 10.18 -8.99 0.68
N PHE A 136 9.80 -7.90 1.33
CA PHE A 136 10.22 -7.64 2.72
C PHE A 136 9.51 -8.57 3.71
N PHE A 137 8.21 -8.81 3.53
CA PHE A 137 7.45 -9.71 4.40
C PHE A 137 7.45 -11.15 3.86
N PRO A 138 7.57 -12.15 4.74
CA PRO A 138 7.55 -13.55 4.34
C PRO A 138 6.16 -14.01 3.87
N ALA A 139 6.13 -15.13 3.16
CA ALA A 139 4.89 -15.75 2.67
C ALA A 139 3.98 -16.30 3.78
N GLN A 140 4.38 -16.35 5.04
CA GLN A 140 3.48 -16.51 6.19
C GLN A 140 4.02 -15.62 7.31
N LEU A 141 3.14 -14.79 7.87
CA LEU A 141 3.43 -14.14 9.15
C LEU A 141 3.30 -15.19 10.27
N PRO A 142 4.14 -15.12 11.32
CA PRO A 142 4.09 -16.04 12.46
C PRO A 142 2.79 -15.94 13.26
#